data_AF-A0A2S0MBE6-F1
#
_entry.id   AF-A0A2S0MBE6-F1
#
_cell.length_a   1.000
_cell.length_b   1.000
_cell.length_c   1.000
_cell.angle_alpha   90.00
_cell.angle_beta   90.00
_cell.angle_gamma   90.00
#
_symmetry.space_group_name_H-M   'P 1'
#
loop_
_entity.id
_entity.type
_entity.pdbx_description
1 polymer ?
#
loop_
_entity_poly.entity_id
_entity_poly.type
_entity_poly.pdbx_seq_one_letter_code
_entity_poly.pdbx_strand_id
1 'polypeptide(L)'
;MDYPVKYITSTMRGAPELPATAGSMIALLDAFLITGFGATTAASVTVAGGIATATHSAGQGFTPGCIVLVAGATPEALNGEARVLTASSTSITWATAAPNGTASGTITIKVAPVGGWEKRYTGTNKAVYRSVAAGASGGHLRVDHTTGNQALVMGYAGMTDVDTGTAPFPTAAQLATPAWPISPDGSSLATARRYFLFADARFISIAITPGTNTSNVMTAEARGFGDLLGDPYCCVLSAALGGNLSVQYSGAFNAMDPTQAYAAVTSMRDAAGVGTSARGRVLSYVGARTPIRASGNQDGALGPFPSPIDGRLRLSRMFFTDTDNLTPRADVPGIFFAPHSGLASRFSPGDLIAGEGDLAGRTLMAVPCGNGNFSDVATGYYFVDTTGPWR
;
A
#
# COMPACT_ATOMS: atom_id res chain seq x y z
N MET A 1 -10.70 -14.31 6.90
CA MET A 1 -11.04 -13.30 5.87
C MET A 1 -10.67 -13.93 4.54
N ASP A 2 -11.62 -14.09 3.62
CA ASP A 2 -11.40 -14.85 2.39
C ASP A 2 -10.49 -14.11 1.40
N TYR A 3 -10.45 -12.78 1.51
CA TYR A 3 -9.54 -11.91 0.76
C TYR A 3 -8.62 -11.17 1.74
N PRO A 4 -7.48 -11.77 2.12
CA PRO A 4 -6.65 -11.27 3.21
C PRO A 4 -5.90 -9.98 2.86
N VAL A 5 -5.72 -9.70 1.57
CA VAL A 5 -5.05 -8.51 1.04
C VAL A 5 -5.95 -7.85 0.01
N LYS A 6 -6.03 -6.52 0.06
CA LYS A 6 -6.69 -5.70 -0.96
C LYS A 6 -5.74 -4.60 -1.41
N TYR A 7 -5.93 -4.16 -2.64
CA TYR A 7 -5.15 -3.07 -3.22
C TYR A 7 -6.06 -2.13 -4.00
N ILE A 8 -5.63 -0.88 -4.12
CA ILE A 8 -6.25 0.11 -4.99
C ILE A 8 -5.19 0.88 -5.75
N THR A 9 -5.53 1.28 -6.98
CA THR A 9 -4.70 2.19 -7.77
C THR A 9 -5.53 3.40 -8.18
N SER A 10 -4.87 4.52 -8.43
CA SER A 10 -5.53 5.75 -8.88
C SER A 10 -6.26 5.62 -10.22
N THR A 11 -5.98 4.55 -10.98
CA THR A 11 -6.60 4.28 -12.29
C THR A 11 -7.85 3.41 -12.18
N MET A 12 -8.18 2.88 -11.00
CA MET A 12 -9.40 2.12 -10.81
C MET A 12 -10.64 3.01 -10.95
N ARG A 13 -11.72 2.42 -11.48
CA ARG A 13 -12.98 3.13 -11.69
C ARG A 13 -13.57 3.62 -10.37
N GLY A 14 -13.78 4.93 -10.27
CA GLY A 14 -14.29 5.61 -9.09
C GLY A 14 -13.29 5.71 -7.93
N ALA A 15 -12.01 5.44 -8.17
CA ALA A 15 -10.96 5.61 -7.17
C ALA A 15 -10.89 7.08 -6.69
N PRO A 16 -10.69 7.32 -5.38
CA PRO A 16 -10.57 8.68 -4.87
C PRO A 16 -9.41 9.44 -5.53
N GLU A 17 -9.62 10.70 -5.86
CA GLU A 17 -8.53 11.54 -6.35
C GLU A 17 -7.63 11.99 -5.19
N LEU A 18 -6.32 12.10 -5.46
CA LEU A 18 -5.33 12.60 -4.50
C LEU A 18 -4.68 13.89 -5.02
N PRO A 19 -5.40 15.03 -5.13
CA PRO A 19 -4.77 16.32 -5.41
C PRO A 19 -4.06 16.84 -4.15
N ALA A 20 -3.23 17.88 -4.31
CA ALA A 20 -2.56 18.57 -3.20
C ALA A 20 -3.53 19.50 -2.45
N THR A 21 -4.64 18.95 -1.96
CA THR A 21 -5.74 19.67 -1.32
C THR A 21 -6.03 19.06 0.04
N ALA A 22 -6.23 19.92 1.05
CA ALA A 22 -6.45 19.48 2.41
C ALA A 22 -7.59 18.44 2.50
N GLY A 23 -7.37 17.39 3.30
CA GLY A 23 -8.31 16.28 3.46
C GLY A 23 -8.32 15.20 2.35
N SER A 24 -7.68 15.39 1.18
CA SER A 24 -7.70 14.36 0.11
C SER A 24 -7.06 13.02 0.53
N MET A 25 -5.94 13.05 1.27
CA MET A 25 -5.33 11.83 1.85
C MET A 25 -6.30 11.07 2.77
N ILE A 26 -7.08 11.79 3.57
CA ILE A 26 -8.05 11.19 4.50
C ILE A 26 -9.19 10.54 3.71
N ALA A 27 -9.69 11.22 2.67
CA ALA A 27 -10.71 10.64 1.79
C ALA A 27 -10.21 9.36 1.09
N LEU A 28 -8.95 9.34 0.67
CA LEU A 28 -8.30 8.15 0.09
C LEU A 28 -8.22 6.99 1.11
N LEU A 29 -7.76 7.26 2.33
CA LEU A 29 -7.66 6.26 3.39
C LEU A 29 -9.02 5.75 3.86
N ASP A 30 -10.03 6.63 3.97
CA ASP A 30 -11.40 6.24 4.33
C ASP A 30 -11.98 5.29 3.28
N ALA A 31 -11.86 5.64 1.99
CA ALA A 31 -12.31 4.80 0.90
C ALA A 31 -11.61 3.44 0.86
N PHE A 32 -10.29 3.41 1.13
CA PHE A 32 -9.53 2.17 1.06
C PHE A 32 -9.75 1.27 2.29
N LEU A 33 -9.65 1.82 3.50
CA LEU A 33 -9.64 1.04 4.73
C LEU A 33 -11.04 0.75 5.27
N ILE A 34 -11.98 1.68 5.11
CA ILE A 34 -13.23 1.72 5.87
C ILE A 34 -14.46 1.50 5.00
N THR A 35 -14.65 2.31 3.95
CA THR A 35 -15.95 2.43 3.28
C THR A 35 -16.05 1.73 1.93
N GLY A 36 -14.93 1.53 1.21
CA GLY A 36 -14.95 1.13 -0.20
C GLY A 36 -15.37 2.29 -1.11
N PHE A 37 -15.33 2.08 -2.44
CA PHE A 37 -15.61 3.15 -3.41
C PHE A 37 -16.13 2.61 -4.75
N GLY A 38 -16.53 3.51 -5.65
CA GLY A 38 -16.93 3.14 -7.00
C GLY A 38 -18.24 2.35 -7.06
N ALA A 39 -19.22 2.71 -6.22
CA ALA A 39 -20.51 2.03 -6.20
C ALA A 39 -21.26 2.19 -7.54
N THR A 40 -21.89 1.11 -8.00
CA THR A 40 -22.81 1.10 -9.14
C THR A 40 -23.90 0.06 -8.90
N THR A 41 -24.99 0.18 -9.63
CA THR A 41 -26.09 -0.79 -9.61
C THR A 41 -25.95 -1.71 -10.81
N ALA A 42 -25.93 -3.01 -10.58
CA ALA A 42 -25.95 -3.99 -11.66
C ALA A 42 -27.31 -3.95 -12.36
N ALA A 43 -27.30 -3.94 -13.70
CA ALA A 43 -28.52 -4.02 -14.49
C ALA A 43 -29.16 -5.41 -14.42
N SER A 44 -28.34 -6.46 -14.31
CA SER A 44 -28.76 -7.83 -14.06
C SER A 44 -27.60 -8.62 -13.45
N VAL A 45 -27.91 -9.68 -12.70
CA VAL A 45 -26.93 -10.68 -12.27
C VAL A 45 -27.52 -12.07 -12.53
N THR A 46 -26.78 -12.93 -13.22
CA THR A 46 -27.17 -14.31 -13.50
C THR A 46 -26.08 -15.26 -13.06
N VAL A 47 -26.47 -16.44 -12.56
CA VAL A 47 -25.56 -17.49 -12.11
C VAL A 47 -25.67 -18.69 -13.02
N ALA A 48 -24.53 -19.16 -13.52
CA ALA A 48 -24.41 -20.39 -14.28
C ALA A 48 -23.09 -21.10 -13.94
N GLY A 49 -23.17 -22.37 -13.54
CA GLY A 49 -21.99 -23.21 -13.31
C GLY A 49 -21.08 -22.70 -12.21
N GLY A 50 -21.65 -22.08 -11.16
CA GLY A 50 -20.88 -21.48 -10.06
C GLY A 50 -20.23 -20.14 -10.39
N ILE A 51 -20.56 -19.54 -11.54
CA ILE A 51 -20.10 -18.20 -11.94
C ILE A 51 -21.29 -17.25 -11.99
N ALA A 52 -21.23 -16.20 -11.19
CA ALA A 52 -22.12 -15.06 -11.31
C ALA A 52 -21.59 -14.09 -12.36
N THR A 53 -22.48 -13.58 -13.21
CA THR A 53 -22.20 -12.57 -14.23
C THR A 53 -23.08 -11.36 -13.97
N ALA A 54 -22.48 -10.22 -13.61
CA ALA A 54 -23.20 -8.94 -13.52
C ALA A 54 -23.03 -8.13 -14.79
N THR A 55 -24.14 -7.60 -15.32
CA THR A 55 -24.12 -6.63 -16.41
C THR A 55 -24.25 -5.21 -15.88
N HIS A 56 -23.56 -4.26 -16.49
CA HIS A 56 -23.58 -2.84 -16.12
C HIS A 56 -23.40 -1.95 -17.37
N SER A 57 -23.70 -0.66 -17.23
CA SER A 57 -23.48 0.32 -18.30
C SER A 57 -22.01 0.44 -18.66
N ALA A 58 -21.70 0.72 -19.94
CA ALA A 58 -20.32 0.88 -20.40
C ALA A 58 -19.52 1.85 -19.50
N GLY A 59 -18.29 1.44 -19.14
CA GLY A 59 -17.41 2.23 -18.28
C GLY A 59 -17.64 2.07 -16.78
N GLN A 60 -18.60 1.23 -16.36
CA GLN A 60 -18.85 0.92 -14.94
C GLN A 60 -18.14 -0.37 -14.46
N GLY A 61 -17.24 -0.93 -15.27
CA GLY A 61 -16.51 -2.16 -14.98
C GLY A 61 -15.53 -2.04 -13.82
N PHE A 62 -15.14 -3.21 -13.31
CA PHE A 62 -14.16 -3.36 -12.23
C PHE A 62 -12.97 -4.16 -12.73
N THR A 63 -11.76 -3.81 -12.27
CA THR A 63 -10.52 -4.43 -12.74
C THR A 63 -10.46 -5.91 -12.33
N PRO A 64 -10.14 -6.85 -13.25
CA PRO A 64 -9.90 -8.24 -12.88
C PRO A 64 -8.89 -8.38 -11.73
N GLY A 65 -9.17 -9.28 -10.80
CA GLY A 65 -8.38 -9.51 -9.60
C GLY A 65 -8.71 -8.59 -8.42
N CYS A 66 -9.43 -7.46 -8.62
CA CYS A 66 -9.88 -6.62 -7.51
C CYS A 66 -10.98 -7.31 -6.70
N ILE A 67 -11.15 -6.88 -5.45
CA ILE A 67 -12.20 -7.40 -4.56
C ILE A 67 -13.36 -6.40 -4.53
N VAL A 68 -14.54 -6.87 -4.90
CA VAL A 68 -15.78 -6.08 -4.84
C VAL A 68 -16.65 -6.54 -3.68
N LEU A 69 -17.48 -5.64 -3.15
CA LEU A 69 -18.54 -5.92 -2.21
C LEU A 69 -19.88 -5.85 -2.96
N VAL A 70 -20.57 -6.99 -3.01
CA VAL A 70 -21.90 -7.15 -3.60
C VAL A 70 -22.94 -7.09 -2.48
N ALA A 71 -24.00 -6.30 -2.68
CA ALA A 71 -25.09 -6.19 -1.70
C ALA A 71 -26.45 -6.01 -2.37
N GLY A 72 -27.52 -6.48 -1.70
CA GLY A 72 -28.90 -6.32 -2.14
C GLY A 72 -29.39 -7.40 -3.11
N ALA A 73 -28.64 -8.49 -3.30
CA ALA A 73 -29.01 -9.62 -4.14
C ALA A 73 -29.85 -10.67 -3.38
N THR A 74 -30.78 -11.27 -4.11
CA THR A 74 -31.45 -12.53 -3.75
C THR A 74 -31.16 -13.54 -4.88
N PRO A 75 -30.59 -14.73 -4.60
CA PRO A 75 -30.35 -15.32 -3.28
C PRO A 75 -29.22 -14.63 -2.48
N GLU A 76 -29.30 -14.71 -1.15
CA GLU A 76 -28.38 -14.03 -0.22
C GLU A 76 -26.92 -14.45 -0.39
N ALA A 77 -26.68 -15.68 -0.87
CA ALA A 77 -25.35 -16.23 -1.16
C ALA A 77 -24.55 -15.46 -2.24
N LEU A 78 -25.18 -14.52 -2.95
CA LEU A 78 -24.50 -13.59 -3.87
C LEU A 78 -23.93 -12.35 -3.16
N ASN A 79 -24.40 -12.03 -1.96
CA ASN A 79 -23.94 -10.89 -1.19
C ASN A 79 -22.61 -11.19 -0.49
N GLY A 80 -21.84 -10.14 -0.22
CA GLY A 80 -20.52 -10.23 0.40
C GLY A 80 -19.39 -9.90 -0.57
N GLU A 81 -18.18 -10.23 -0.16
CA GLU A 81 -16.99 -9.93 -0.96
C GLU A 81 -16.76 -10.98 -2.05
N ALA A 82 -16.35 -10.52 -3.23
CA ALA A 82 -16.06 -11.37 -4.37
C ALA A 82 -14.84 -10.87 -5.14
N ARG A 83 -13.97 -11.78 -5.60
CA ARG A 83 -12.89 -11.44 -6.54
C ARG A 83 -13.43 -11.40 -7.96
N VAL A 84 -13.18 -10.30 -8.67
CA VAL A 84 -13.50 -10.18 -10.10
C VAL A 84 -12.59 -11.13 -10.89
N LEU A 85 -13.18 -12.06 -11.66
CA LEU A 85 -12.46 -13.03 -12.47
C LEU A 85 -12.22 -12.51 -13.90
N THR A 86 -13.28 -12.04 -14.54
CA THR A 86 -13.21 -11.43 -15.87
C THR A 86 -14.00 -10.13 -15.90
N ALA A 87 -13.62 -9.25 -16.82
CA ALA A 87 -14.31 -8.00 -17.09
C ALA A 87 -14.39 -7.77 -18.60
N SER A 88 -15.52 -7.22 -19.04
CA SER A 88 -15.69 -6.60 -20.35
C SER A 88 -16.11 -5.14 -20.18
N SER A 89 -16.41 -4.44 -21.26
CA SER A 89 -16.93 -3.07 -21.19
C SER A 89 -18.26 -2.97 -20.41
N THR A 90 -19.04 -4.05 -20.35
CA THR A 90 -20.41 -4.07 -19.81
C THR A 90 -20.69 -5.23 -18.86
N SER A 91 -19.69 -6.04 -18.50
CA SER A 91 -19.90 -7.17 -17.59
C SER A 91 -18.69 -7.47 -16.72
N ILE A 92 -18.95 -8.01 -15.53
CA ILE A 92 -17.94 -8.65 -14.68
C ILE A 92 -18.43 -10.02 -14.24
N THR A 93 -17.49 -10.92 -13.92
CA THR A 93 -17.80 -12.23 -13.36
C THR A 93 -17.10 -12.49 -12.03
N TRP A 94 -17.70 -13.33 -11.20
CA TRP A 94 -17.09 -13.86 -9.98
C TRP A 94 -17.59 -15.26 -9.64
N ALA A 95 -16.80 -16.01 -8.87
CA ALA A 95 -17.21 -17.31 -8.36
C ALA A 95 -18.26 -17.16 -7.24
N THR A 96 -19.25 -18.05 -7.21
CA THR A 96 -20.28 -18.08 -6.17
C THR A 96 -20.79 -19.50 -5.94
N ALA A 97 -21.27 -19.76 -4.72
CA ALA A 97 -22.01 -20.97 -4.38
C ALA A 97 -23.53 -20.82 -4.56
N ALA A 98 -24.02 -19.66 -5.00
CA ALA A 98 -25.43 -19.44 -5.26
C ALA A 98 -25.97 -20.42 -6.33
N PRO A 99 -27.23 -20.87 -6.22
CA PRO A 99 -27.86 -21.71 -7.24
C PRO A 99 -27.90 -21.02 -8.61
N ASN A 100 -27.90 -21.81 -9.68
CA ASN A 100 -28.08 -21.29 -11.04
C ASN A 100 -29.42 -20.57 -11.18
N GLY A 101 -29.43 -19.45 -11.90
CA GLY A 101 -30.63 -18.64 -12.12
C GLY A 101 -30.35 -17.14 -12.14
N THR A 102 -31.42 -16.36 -12.31
CA THR A 102 -31.36 -14.90 -12.29
C THR A 102 -31.52 -14.39 -10.86
N ALA A 103 -30.62 -13.51 -10.44
CA ALA A 103 -30.74 -12.83 -9.16
C ALA A 103 -31.77 -11.70 -9.23
N SER A 104 -32.44 -11.44 -8.12
CA SER A 104 -33.37 -10.33 -7.95
C SER A 104 -32.89 -9.36 -6.87
N GLY A 105 -33.57 -8.20 -6.78
CA GLY A 105 -33.23 -7.11 -5.84
C GLY A 105 -32.45 -5.97 -6.50
N THR A 106 -32.20 -4.91 -5.73
CA THR A 106 -31.36 -3.79 -6.17
C THR A 106 -29.91 -4.12 -5.84
N ILE A 107 -29.23 -4.74 -6.80
CA ILE A 107 -27.87 -5.26 -6.59
C ILE A 107 -26.85 -4.14 -6.79
N THR A 108 -26.18 -3.77 -5.72
CA THR A 108 -25.08 -2.79 -5.73
C THR A 108 -23.74 -3.50 -5.70
N ILE A 109 -22.77 -2.96 -6.44
CA ILE A 109 -21.39 -3.45 -6.51
C ILE A 109 -20.46 -2.27 -6.33
N LYS A 110 -19.49 -2.39 -5.44
CA LYS A 110 -18.42 -1.40 -5.20
C LYS A 110 -17.09 -2.10 -4.93
N VAL A 111 -15.96 -1.42 -5.06
CA VAL A 111 -14.68 -1.95 -4.55
C VAL A 111 -14.79 -2.08 -3.03
N ALA A 112 -14.46 -3.26 -2.50
CA ALA A 112 -14.56 -3.54 -1.08
C ALA A 112 -13.48 -2.78 -0.29
N PRO A 113 -13.80 -2.23 0.90
CA PRO A 113 -12.77 -1.73 1.82
C PRO A 113 -11.88 -2.89 2.28
N VAL A 114 -10.66 -2.61 2.75
CA VAL A 114 -9.75 -3.61 3.34
C VAL A 114 -10.44 -4.38 4.47
N GLY A 115 -11.05 -3.65 5.41
CA GLY A 115 -11.65 -4.23 6.62
C GLY A 115 -10.60 -4.53 7.71
N GLY A 116 -11.04 -4.66 8.96
CA GLY A 116 -10.14 -4.83 10.10
C GLY A 116 -9.45 -3.54 10.58
N TRP A 117 -9.91 -2.38 10.09
CA TRP A 117 -9.46 -1.05 10.49
C TRP A 117 -10.65 -0.22 10.96
N GLU A 118 -10.38 0.76 11.83
CA GLU A 118 -11.37 1.78 12.20
C GLU A 118 -10.77 3.19 12.08
N LYS A 119 -11.64 4.18 11.83
CA LYS A 119 -11.34 5.60 12.00
C LYS A 119 -11.75 6.01 13.42
N ARG A 120 -10.81 5.91 14.35
CA ARG A 120 -11.06 6.05 15.80
C ARG A 120 -11.44 7.47 16.20
N TYR A 121 -10.77 8.47 15.62
CA TYR A 121 -10.97 9.89 15.90
C TYR A 121 -10.93 10.71 14.61
N THR A 122 -11.61 11.85 14.61
CA THR A 122 -11.72 12.74 13.45
C THR A 122 -11.63 14.21 13.88
N GLY A 123 -11.10 15.04 12.99
CA GLY A 123 -11.07 16.50 13.10
C GLY A 123 -11.03 17.13 11.71
N THR A 124 -11.04 18.46 11.64
CA THR A 124 -10.92 19.17 10.36
C THR A 124 -9.60 18.81 9.68
N ASN A 125 -9.67 18.11 8.54
CA ASN A 125 -8.51 17.60 7.79
C ASN A 125 -7.57 16.71 8.63
N LYS A 126 -8.09 16.08 9.68
CA LYS A 126 -7.34 15.17 10.57
C LYS A 126 -8.11 13.90 10.83
N ALA A 127 -7.41 12.77 10.93
CA ALA A 127 -7.99 11.48 11.25
C ALA A 127 -7.02 10.61 12.04
N VAL A 128 -7.56 9.70 12.85
CA VAL A 128 -6.77 8.64 13.51
C VAL A 128 -7.31 7.30 13.08
N TYR A 129 -6.44 6.46 12.50
CA TYR A 129 -6.74 5.09 12.09
C TYR A 129 -6.04 4.09 13.01
N ARG A 130 -6.66 2.94 13.27
CA ARG A 130 -5.98 1.80 13.89
C ARG A 130 -6.54 0.49 13.38
N SER A 131 -5.72 -0.55 13.44
CA SER A 131 -6.19 -1.91 13.23
C SER A 131 -7.02 -2.37 14.45
N VAL A 132 -8.12 -3.05 14.16
CA VAL A 132 -8.99 -3.72 15.15
C VAL A 132 -8.95 -5.24 15.00
N ALA A 133 -8.09 -5.74 14.10
CA ALA A 133 -7.97 -7.17 13.88
C ALA A 133 -7.35 -7.87 15.09
N ALA A 134 -7.75 -9.12 15.32
CA ALA A 134 -7.16 -9.95 16.37
C ALA A 134 -5.63 -10.02 16.19
N GLY A 135 -4.88 -9.83 17.27
CA GLY A 135 -3.42 -9.83 17.26
C GLY A 135 -2.77 -8.54 16.72
N ALA A 136 -3.53 -7.46 16.54
CA ALA A 136 -2.95 -6.15 16.24
C ALA A 136 -2.27 -5.55 17.48
N SER A 137 -1.17 -4.82 17.28
CA SER A 137 -0.44 -4.12 18.34
C SER A 137 -1.25 -3.02 19.05
N GLY A 138 -2.31 -2.53 18.39
CA GLY A 138 -3.15 -1.43 18.89
C GLY A 138 -2.60 -0.03 18.58
N GLY A 139 -1.57 0.09 17.74
CA GLY A 139 -1.01 1.38 17.33
C GLY A 139 -2.01 2.28 16.60
N HIS A 140 -1.91 3.58 16.86
CA HIS A 140 -2.73 4.62 16.24
C HIS A 140 -1.90 5.37 15.19
N LEU A 141 -2.39 5.42 13.96
CA LEU A 141 -1.90 6.30 12.91
C LEU A 141 -2.70 7.60 12.94
N ARG A 142 -2.09 8.68 13.41
CA ARG A 142 -2.61 10.04 13.23
C ARG A 142 -2.18 10.56 11.87
N VAL A 143 -3.15 11.04 11.08
CA VAL A 143 -2.95 11.72 9.81
C VAL A 143 -3.49 13.14 9.92
N ASP A 144 -2.62 14.12 9.72
CA ASP A 144 -2.95 15.54 9.64
C ASP A 144 -2.65 16.04 8.23
N HIS A 145 -3.72 16.27 7.47
CA HIS A 145 -3.67 16.68 6.08
C HIS A 145 -4.13 18.13 5.91
N THR A 146 -3.76 19.01 6.84
CA THR A 146 -4.16 20.42 6.82
C THR A 146 -3.47 21.22 5.71
N THR A 147 -2.20 20.92 5.38
CA THR A 147 -1.42 21.69 4.40
C THR A 147 -1.66 21.28 2.94
N GLY A 148 -2.29 20.12 2.70
CA GLY A 148 -2.68 19.61 1.38
C GLY A 148 -1.53 19.07 0.51
N ASN A 149 -0.34 19.66 0.58
CA ASN A 149 0.85 19.24 -0.18
C ASN A 149 1.59 18.03 0.43
N GLN A 150 1.27 17.69 1.67
CA GLN A 150 1.80 16.54 2.39
C GLN A 150 0.82 16.15 3.49
N ALA A 151 0.79 14.88 3.84
CA ALA A 151 0.12 14.41 5.04
C ALA A 151 1.15 14.23 6.16
N LEU A 152 1.05 15.02 7.23
CA LEU A 152 1.84 14.81 8.44
C LEU A 152 1.30 13.57 9.14
N VAL A 153 2.16 12.60 9.41
CA VAL A 153 1.77 11.29 9.95
C VAL A 153 2.52 10.98 11.22
N MET A 154 1.83 10.50 12.25
CA MET A 154 2.48 10.15 13.52
C MET A 154 1.85 8.90 14.10
N GLY A 155 2.69 7.97 14.55
CA GLY A 155 2.27 6.82 15.33
C GLY A 155 2.12 7.19 16.80
N TYR A 156 1.12 6.64 17.48
CA TYR A 156 0.96 6.72 18.93
C TYR A 156 0.58 5.36 19.52
N ALA A 157 1.10 5.04 20.70
CA ALA A 157 0.67 3.83 21.41
C ALA A 157 -0.76 3.98 21.96
N GLY A 158 -1.16 5.20 22.33
CA GLY A 158 -2.51 5.52 22.77
C GLY A 158 -2.92 6.94 22.39
N MET A 159 -4.21 7.14 22.11
CA MET A 159 -4.80 8.44 21.86
C MET A 159 -6.17 8.55 22.55
N THR A 160 -6.53 9.75 22.98
CA THR A 160 -7.84 10.04 23.58
C THR A 160 -8.74 10.86 22.66
N ASP A 161 -8.13 11.60 21.73
CA ASP A 161 -8.79 12.36 20.66
C ASP A 161 -7.84 12.48 19.45
N VAL A 162 -8.19 13.29 18.45
CA VAL A 162 -7.41 13.45 17.21
C VAL A 162 -6.09 14.22 17.38
N ASP A 163 -5.93 15.02 18.44
CA ASP A 163 -4.80 15.89 18.70
C ASP A 163 -4.03 15.54 20.00
N THR A 164 -4.56 14.61 20.82
CA THR A 164 -3.95 14.18 22.09
C THR A 164 -3.54 12.71 22.06
N GLY A 165 -2.23 12.45 22.05
CA GLY A 165 -1.66 11.09 22.06
C GLY A 165 -0.48 10.92 23.02
N THR A 166 -0.18 9.67 23.38
CA THR A 166 0.93 9.28 24.26
C THR A 166 1.88 8.30 23.57
N ALA A 167 3.14 8.30 24.00
CA ALA A 167 4.23 7.52 23.42
C ALA A 167 4.27 7.63 21.87
N PRO A 168 4.56 8.84 21.34
CA PRO A 168 4.67 9.04 19.90
C PRO A 168 5.83 8.25 19.31
N PHE A 169 5.62 7.69 18.12
CA PHE A 169 6.64 7.09 17.28
C PHE A 169 6.46 7.62 15.84
N PRO A 170 7.43 8.40 15.34
CA PRO A 170 8.70 8.81 15.95
C PRO A 170 8.51 9.75 17.15
N THR A 171 9.51 9.80 18.04
CA THR A 171 9.64 10.95 18.96
C THR A 171 10.09 12.20 18.19
N ALA A 172 9.85 13.39 18.74
CA ALA A 172 10.29 14.65 18.11
C ALA A 172 11.81 14.70 17.85
N ALA A 173 12.62 14.05 18.70
CA ALA A 173 14.06 13.94 18.53
C ALA A 173 14.46 12.96 17.41
N GLN A 174 13.64 11.94 17.14
CA GLN A 174 13.89 10.99 16.07
C GLN A 174 13.52 11.57 14.70
N LEU A 175 12.36 12.21 14.60
CA LEU A 175 11.85 12.80 13.37
C LEU A 175 10.75 13.81 13.73
N ALA A 176 11.05 15.10 13.56
CA ALA A 176 10.15 16.17 14.03
C ALA A 176 8.87 16.30 13.19
N THR A 177 8.97 16.10 11.87
CA THR A 177 7.87 16.29 10.91
C THR A 177 7.73 15.10 9.93
N PRO A 178 7.46 13.88 10.44
CA PRO A 178 7.16 12.72 9.61
C PRO A 178 5.99 13.02 8.65
N ALA A 179 6.22 12.81 7.35
CA ALA A 179 5.23 13.11 6.33
C ALA A 179 5.19 12.07 5.20
N TRP A 180 4.01 11.92 4.61
CA TRP A 180 3.84 11.33 3.29
C TRP A 180 3.70 12.45 2.25
N PRO A 181 4.65 12.58 1.31
CA PRO A 181 4.65 13.66 0.34
C PRO A 181 3.60 13.44 -0.76
N ILE A 182 2.92 14.52 -1.16
CA ILE A 182 1.96 14.55 -2.28
C ILE A 182 2.44 15.55 -3.36
N SER A 183 2.85 16.74 -2.92
CA SER A 183 3.53 17.78 -3.70
C SER A 183 4.70 18.35 -2.88
N PRO A 184 5.83 17.63 -2.84
CA PRO A 184 6.97 17.91 -1.97
C PRO A 184 7.76 19.18 -2.33
N ASP A 185 7.56 19.75 -3.52
CA ASP A 185 8.04 21.07 -3.92
C ASP A 185 7.20 22.23 -3.36
N GLY A 186 6.16 21.90 -2.57
CA GLY A 186 5.24 22.87 -1.99
C GLY A 186 4.13 23.33 -2.95
N SER A 187 4.06 22.79 -4.16
CA SER A 187 3.08 23.22 -5.16
C SER A 187 1.65 22.78 -4.80
N SER A 188 0.73 23.75 -4.72
CA SER A 188 -0.70 23.50 -4.56
C SER A 188 -1.32 23.15 -5.93
N LEU A 189 -1.14 21.90 -6.34
CA LEU A 189 -1.58 21.41 -7.64
C LEU A 189 -2.94 20.71 -7.53
N ALA A 190 -3.89 21.20 -8.34
CA ALA A 190 -5.21 20.60 -8.50
C ALA A 190 -5.16 19.23 -9.21
N THR A 191 -4.07 18.92 -9.92
CA THR A 191 -3.90 17.64 -10.61
C THR A 191 -3.71 16.50 -9.61
N ALA A 192 -4.58 15.49 -9.69
CA ALA A 192 -4.51 14.30 -8.85
C ALA A 192 -3.18 13.53 -9.03
N ARG A 193 -2.70 12.95 -7.92
CA ARG A 193 -1.51 12.08 -7.91
C ARG A 193 -1.88 10.64 -8.18
N ARG A 194 -0.99 9.99 -8.93
CA ARG A 194 -1.00 8.54 -9.08
C ARG A 194 -0.58 7.90 -7.76
N TYR A 195 -1.23 6.79 -7.40
CA TYR A 195 -0.92 6.05 -6.19
C TYR A 195 -1.21 4.56 -6.35
N PHE A 196 -0.59 3.78 -5.48
CA PHE A 196 -0.81 2.36 -5.25
C PHE A 196 -0.89 2.13 -3.74
N LEU A 197 -2.03 1.69 -3.26
CA LEU A 197 -2.23 1.36 -1.84
C LEU A 197 -2.48 -0.15 -1.73
N PHE A 198 -1.88 -0.76 -0.71
CA PHE A 198 -2.00 -2.18 -0.42
C PHE A 198 -2.18 -2.33 1.08
N ALA A 199 -3.06 -3.22 1.51
CA ALA A 199 -3.21 -3.49 2.93
C ALA A 199 -3.81 -4.86 3.19
N ASP A 200 -3.47 -5.36 4.37
CA ASP A 200 -4.24 -6.37 5.06
C ASP A 200 -4.88 -5.76 6.31
N ALA A 201 -5.43 -6.60 7.17
CA ALA A 201 -6.13 -6.16 8.37
C ALA A 201 -5.25 -5.48 9.44
N ARG A 202 -3.91 -5.47 9.34
CA ARG A 202 -3.00 -4.85 10.35
C ARG A 202 -1.86 -4.01 9.78
N PHE A 203 -1.61 -4.03 8.48
CA PHE A 203 -0.58 -3.24 7.82
C PHE A 203 -1.11 -2.58 6.54
N ILE A 204 -0.77 -1.30 6.35
CA ILE A 204 -1.03 -0.54 5.13
C ILE A 204 0.30 -0.07 4.53
N SER A 205 0.48 -0.32 3.23
CA SER A 205 1.49 0.28 2.38
C SER A 205 0.86 1.33 1.45
N ILE A 206 1.52 2.47 1.34
CA ILE A 206 1.11 3.64 0.57
C ILE A 206 2.28 4.04 -0.32
N ALA A 207 2.06 3.96 -1.62
CA ALA A 207 3.02 4.38 -2.62
C ALA A 207 2.39 5.48 -3.47
N ILE A 208 2.81 6.72 -3.24
CA ILE A 208 2.32 7.88 -3.97
C ILE A 208 3.41 8.26 -4.96
N THR A 209 3.02 8.64 -6.17
CA THR A 209 3.88 9.31 -7.15
C THR A 209 3.74 10.81 -6.92
N PRO A 210 4.58 11.42 -6.08
CA PRO A 210 4.37 12.79 -5.65
C PRO A 210 4.68 13.74 -6.80
N GLY A 211 3.81 14.70 -7.12
CA GLY A 211 4.04 15.59 -8.27
C GLY A 211 4.84 16.83 -7.92
N THR A 212 5.38 17.48 -8.95
CA THR A 212 5.95 18.83 -8.84
C THR A 212 5.40 19.70 -9.98
N ASN A 213 5.63 21.01 -9.92
CA ASN A 213 5.26 21.96 -10.98
C ASN A 213 6.07 21.80 -12.29
N THR A 214 7.20 21.09 -12.24
CA THR A 214 8.22 21.05 -13.31
C THR A 214 8.58 19.64 -13.77
N SER A 215 8.18 18.61 -13.02
CA SER A 215 8.47 17.20 -13.32
C SER A 215 7.25 16.31 -13.08
N ASN A 216 6.97 15.42 -14.04
CA ASN A 216 6.00 14.35 -13.92
C ASN A 216 6.65 13.15 -13.22
N VAL A 217 6.82 13.25 -11.90
CA VAL A 217 7.47 12.21 -11.10
C VAL A 217 6.80 10.85 -11.32
N MET A 218 7.63 9.85 -11.58
CA MET A 218 7.21 8.48 -11.90
C MET A 218 7.51 7.46 -10.79
N THR A 219 8.24 7.85 -9.75
CA THR A 219 8.60 6.98 -8.62
C THR A 219 7.54 7.00 -7.53
N ALA A 220 7.18 5.83 -7.00
CA ALA A 220 6.21 5.66 -5.93
C ALA A 220 6.81 4.79 -4.82
N GLU A 221 7.52 5.41 -3.89
CA GLU A 221 8.22 4.69 -2.82
C GLU A 221 7.23 4.19 -1.77
N ALA A 222 7.40 2.94 -1.32
CA ALA A 222 6.52 2.28 -0.37
C ALA A 222 6.70 2.88 1.03
N ARG A 223 5.67 3.56 1.52
CA ARG A 223 5.58 4.03 2.90
C ARG A 223 4.41 3.35 3.58
N GLY A 224 4.14 3.64 4.84
CA GLY A 224 2.98 3.04 5.49
C GLY A 224 3.05 2.94 6.99
N PHE A 225 2.13 2.14 7.52
CA PHE A 225 1.91 2.01 8.94
C PHE A 225 1.37 0.61 9.28
N GLY A 226 1.73 0.10 10.45
CA GLY A 226 1.10 -1.06 11.07
C GLY A 226 2.08 -2.14 11.45
N ASP A 227 1.56 -3.34 11.67
CA ASP A 227 2.33 -4.45 12.25
C ASP A 227 3.15 -5.17 11.19
N LEU A 228 4.46 -5.22 11.42
CA LEU A 228 5.39 -6.06 10.65
C LEU A 228 5.29 -7.53 11.08
N LEU A 229 5.88 -8.41 10.28
CA LEU A 229 5.93 -9.85 10.55
C LEU A 229 7.11 -10.17 11.46
N GLY A 230 6.92 -9.99 12.76
CA GLY A 230 7.95 -10.22 13.78
C GLY A 230 7.38 -10.26 15.18
N ASP A 231 8.05 -9.59 16.12
CA ASP A 231 7.56 -9.50 17.50
C ASP A 231 6.29 -8.64 17.65
N PRO A 232 5.51 -8.82 18.73
CA PRO A 232 4.24 -8.10 18.95
C PRO A 232 4.38 -6.57 19.09
N TYR A 233 5.59 -6.05 19.29
CA TYR A 233 5.84 -4.62 19.48
C TYR A 233 6.26 -3.91 18.19
N CYS A 234 6.40 -4.65 17.08
CA CYS A 234 6.89 -4.15 15.81
C CYS A 234 5.78 -3.51 14.95
N CYS A 235 4.96 -2.66 15.57
CA CYS A 235 4.13 -1.70 14.85
C CYS A 235 5.01 -0.55 14.41
N VAL A 236 5.06 -0.26 13.11
CA VAL A 236 5.96 0.75 12.56
C VAL A 236 5.21 1.87 11.85
N LEU A 237 5.86 3.03 11.77
CA LEU A 237 5.54 4.10 10.85
C LEU A 237 6.73 4.30 9.91
N SER A 238 6.48 4.24 8.61
CA SER A 238 7.42 4.72 7.58
C SER A 238 6.99 6.11 7.12
N ALA A 239 7.91 7.06 7.12
CA ALA A 239 7.69 8.43 6.67
C ALA A 239 8.91 8.95 5.89
N ALA A 240 8.72 10.04 5.14
CA ALA A 240 9.85 10.72 4.52
C ALA A 240 10.78 11.31 5.59
N LEU A 241 12.08 11.37 5.28
CA LEU A 241 13.07 11.97 6.17
C LEU A 241 12.79 13.48 6.32
N GLY A 242 12.64 13.92 7.57
CA GLY A 242 12.15 15.24 7.93
C GLY A 242 13.07 16.34 7.40
N GLY A 243 12.46 17.36 6.78
CA GLY A 243 13.15 18.52 6.21
C GLY A 243 13.54 18.39 4.73
N ASN A 244 13.57 17.18 4.16
CA ASN A 244 13.83 16.98 2.73
C ASN A 244 12.92 15.91 2.11
N LEU A 245 11.74 16.34 1.70
CA LEU A 245 10.74 15.51 1.01
C LEU A 245 11.13 15.12 -0.41
N SER A 246 12.26 15.65 -0.91
CA SER A 246 12.80 15.32 -2.23
C SER A 246 13.48 13.98 -2.29
N VAL A 247 13.97 13.51 -1.13
CA VAL A 247 14.64 12.22 -1.01
C VAL A 247 13.61 11.13 -0.79
N GLN A 248 13.00 10.67 -1.89
CA GLN A 248 11.84 9.79 -1.80
C GLN A 248 12.15 8.40 -1.29
N TYR A 249 13.36 7.87 -1.53
CA TYR A 249 13.74 6.51 -1.14
C TYR A 249 13.98 6.36 0.37
N SER A 250 14.33 7.43 1.08
CA SER A 250 14.70 7.35 2.50
C SER A 250 13.50 6.93 3.36
N GLY A 251 13.73 5.94 4.22
CA GLY A 251 12.71 5.34 5.09
C GLY A 251 11.55 4.69 4.34
N ALA A 252 11.73 4.32 3.06
CA ALA A 252 10.77 3.53 2.32
C ALA A 252 10.97 2.03 2.57
N PHE A 253 9.89 1.25 2.54
CA PHE A 253 9.90 -0.19 2.74
C PHE A 253 10.51 -0.98 1.59
N ASN A 254 10.68 -0.37 0.42
CA ASN A 254 11.21 -0.99 -0.80
C ASN A 254 12.65 -0.54 -1.13
N ALA A 255 13.27 0.28 -0.29
CA ALA A 255 14.62 0.80 -0.48
C ALA A 255 15.54 0.38 0.67
N MET A 256 16.83 0.23 0.38
CA MET A 256 17.84 -0.10 1.39
C MET A 256 18.52 1.17 1.89
N ASP A 257 18.26 1.54 3.14
CA ASP A 257 18.94 2.66 3.80
C ASP A 257 20.37 2.23 4.20
N PRO A 258 21.45 2.87 3.68
CA PRO A 258 22.82 2.39 3.87
C PRO A 258 23.31 2.64 5.30
N THR A 259 22.78 3.67 5.97
CA THR A 259 23.18 4.13 7.29
C THR A 259 21.98 4.65 8.06
N GLN A 260 22.11 4.75 9.39
CA GLN A 260 21.05 5.26 10.27
C GLN A 260 20.64 6.71 9.97
N ALA A 261 21.48 7.49 9.28
CA ALA A 261 21.17 8.87 8.90
C ALA A 261 19.96 8.97 7.95
N TYR A 262 19.72 7.94 7.14
CA TYR A 262 18.61 7.87 6.16
C TYR A 262 17.38 7.13 6.68
N ALA A 263 17.51 6.44 7.83
CA ALA A 263 16.42 5.72 8.47
C ALA A 263 15.22 6.64 8.72
N ALA A 264 14.04 6.33 8.22
CA ALA A 264 12.82 7.06 8.61
C ALA A 264 11.63 6.11 8.85
N VAL A 265 11.96 4.89 9.28
CA VAL A 265 11.01 3.93 9.82
C VAL A 265 11.19 3.87 11.33
N THR A 266 10.11 4.05 12.09
CA THR A 266 10.14 3.98 13.56
C THR A 266 9.13 2.98 14.08
N SER A 267 9.56 2.10 14.97
CA SER A 267 8.69 1.18 15.68
C SER A 267 8.16 1.80 16.97
N MET A 268 6.96 1.38 17.37
CA MET A 268 6.31 1.84 18.60
C MET A 268 7.17 1.61 19.84
N ARG A 269 7.91 0.49 19.87
CA ARG A 269 8.88 0.13 20.93
C ARG A 269 10.09 -0.56 20.33
N ASP A 270 11.15 -0.69 21.11
CA ASP A 270 12.29 -1.56 20.79
C ASP A 270 11.91 -3.06 20.82
N ALA A 271 12.84 -3.92 20.40
CA ALA A 271 12.65 -5.38 20.38
C ALA A 271 12.49 -6.01 21.77
N ALA A 272 12.98 -5.35 22.83
CA ALA A 272 12.79 -5.81 24.20
C ALA A 272 11.38 -5.50 24.74
N GLY A 273 10.60 -4.67 24.03
CA GLY A 273 9.28 -4.22 24.46
C GLY A 273 9.31 -3.21 25.60
N VAL A 274 10.49 -2.72 25.98
CA VAL A 274 10.73 -1.78 27.07
C VAL A 274 11.07 -0.42 26.49
N GLY A 275 10.79 0.67 27.22
CA GLY A 275 11.19 2.01 26.79
C GLY A 275 10.28 2.64 25.73
N THR A 276 10.87 3.51 24.91
CA THR A 276 10.17 4.39 23.96
C THR A 276 10.33 3.89 22.51
N SER A 277 9.78 4.64 21.55
CA SER A 277 9.94 4.43 20.10
C SER A 277 11.40 4.15 19.72
N ALA A 278 11.62 3.22 18.78
CA ALA A 278 12.94 2.96 18.21
C ALA A 278 12.96 3.34 16.72
N ARG A 279 14.04 3.98 16.26
CA ARG A 279 14.22 4.39 14.86
C ARG A 279 15.15 3.42 14.16
N GLY A 280 14.70 2.87 13.05
CA GLY A 280 15.35 1.77 12.37
C GLY A 280 15.33 1.89 10.85
N ARG A 281 16.00 0.94 10.22
CA ARG A 281 16.20 0.87 8.76
C ARG A 281 15.42 -0.30 8.18
N VAL A 282 15.14 -0.21 6.89
CA VAL A 282 14.66 -1.34 6.09
C VAL A 282 15.78 -1.79 5.15
N LEU A 283 15.94 -3.11 5.05
CA LEU A 283 17.01 -3.76 4.30
C LEU A 283 16.45 -5.00 3.59
N SER A 284 17.08 -5.41 2.50
CA SER A 284 16.81 -6.70 1.87
C SER A 284 17.74 -7.79 2.37
N TYR A 285 17.27 -9.05 2.39
CA TYR A 285 18.12 -10.21 2.66
C TYR A 285 19.17 -10.43 1.57
N VAL A 286 18.85 -10.09 0.32
CA VAL A 286 19.72 -10.21 -0.85
C VAL A 286 19.79 -8.87 -1.58
N GLY A 287 20.99 -8.43 -1.96
CA GLY A 287 21.21 -7.17 -2.66
C GLY A 287 22.52 -6.49 -2.26
N ALA A 288 23.00 -5.58 -3.12
CA ALA A 288 24.17 -4.76 -2.86
C ALA A 288 23.82 -3.61 -1.89
N ARG A 289 24.48 -3.58 -0.73
CA ARG A 289 24.12 -2.70 0.39
C ARG A 289 24.66 -1.27 0.28
N THR A 290 25.61 -1.02 -0.63
CA THR A 290 26.30 0.28 -0.74
C THR A 290 26.62 0.69 -2.19
N PRO A 291 26.42 1.98 -2.56
CA PRO A 291 25.56 2.99 -1.89
C PRO A 291 24.06 2.59 -1.83
N ILE A 292 23.16 3.50 -1.45
CA ILE A 292 21.68 3.31 -1.49
C ILE A 292 21.26 2.61 -2.77
N ARG A 293 20.34 1.65 -2.67
CA ARG A 293 19.74 0.96 -3.81
C ARG A 293 18.22 0.96 -3.71
N ALA A 294 17.60 1.59 -4.71
CA ALA A 294 16.20 1.35 -5.04
C ALA A 294 16.08 0.01 -5.79
N SER A 295 15.03 -0.74 -5.49
CA SER A 295 14.73 -2.03 -6.12
C SER A 295 14.76 -1.95 -7.64
N GLY A 296 15.40 -2.90 -8.31
CA GLY A 296 15.39 -3.03 -9.76
C GLY A 296 16.15 -1.97 -10.57
N ASN A 297 16.80 -1.01 -9.89
CA ASN A 297 17.55 0.09 -10.53
C ASN A 297 19.06 -0.19 -10.57
N GLN A 298 19.75 0.13 -9.47
CA GLN A 298 21.21 0.08 -9.34
C GLN A 298 21.71 -1.17 -8.63
N ASP A 299 20.80 -2.07 -8.22
CA ASP A 299 21.18 -3.31 -7.55
C ASP A 299 21.36 -4.42 -8.58
N GLY A 300 22.58 -4.60 -9.05
CA GLY A 300 22.95 -5.70 -9.95
C GLY A 300 23.47 -6.93 -9.22
N ALA A 301 23.20 -7.12 -7.93
CA ALA A 301 23.79 -8.23 -7.17
C ALA A 301 23.48 -9.61 -7.79
N LEU A 302 22.33 -9.75 -8.46
CA LEU A 302 21.96 -10.96 -9.21
C LEU A 302 22.00 -10.77 -10.74
N GLY A 303 22.68 -9.72 -11.22
CA GLY A 303 22.82 -9.39 -12.65
C GLY A 303 21.60 -8.69 -13.26
N PRO A 304 21.59 -8.48 -14.59
CA PRO A 304 20.47 -7.84 -15.28
C PRO A 304 19.22 -8.70 -15.29
N PHE A 305 18.05 -8.08 -15.46
CA PHE A 305 16.79 -8.74 -15.77
C PHE A 305 16.39 -8.52 -17.25
N PRO A 306 15.98 -9.57 -17.99
CA PRO A 306 15.93 -10.99 -17.60
C PRO A 306 17.31 -11.57 -17.26
N SER A 307 17.36 -12.50 -16.31
CA SER A 307 18.61 -13.19 -15.99
C SER A 307 19.16 -13.87 -17.25
N PRO A 308 20.45 -13.69 -17.59
CA PRO A 308 21.02 -14.31 -18.80
C PRO A 308 21.13 -15.84 -18.71
N ILE A 309 20.94 -16.40 -17.52
CA ILE A 309 21.06 -17.85 -17.28
C ILE A 309 19.71 -18.55 -17.45
N ASP A 310 18.65 -18.02 -16.84
CA ASP A 310 17.34 -18.68 -16.78
C ASP A 310 16.15 -17.75 -17.04
N GLY A 311 16.39 -16.49 -17.38
CA GLY A 311 15.36 -15.48 -17.61
C GLY A 311 14.57 -15.04 -16.37
N ARG A 312 14.86 -15.61 -15.19
CA ARG A 312 14.00 -15.43 -14.00
C ARG A 312 14.17 -14.07 -13.34
N LEU A 313 13.05 -13.55 -12.83
CA LEU A 313 13.02 -12.46 -11.86
C LEU A 313 13.20 -13.06 -10.46
N ARG A 314 14.26 -12.65 -9.77
CA ARG A 314 14.50 -13.05 -8.38
C ARG A 314 14.11 -11.92 -7.45
N LEU A 315 13.45 -12.30 -6.37
CA LEU A 315 12.90 -11.39 -5.37
C LEU A 315 13.45 -11.74 -3.99
N SER A 316 13.57 -10.73 -3.15
CA SER A 316 14.04 -10.85 -1.77
C SER A 316 13.08 -10.10 -0.86
N ARG A 317 12.74 -10.71 0.28
CA ARG A 317 11.94 -10.05 1.32
C ARG A 317 12.69 -8.86 1.87
N MET A 318 11.95 -7.89 2.36
CA MET A 318 12.46 -6.74 3.10
C MET A 318 12.28 -6.98 4.59
N PHE A 319 13.25 -6.56 5.40
CA PHE A 319 13.19 -6.65 6.85
C PHE A 319 13.53 -5.30 7.50
N PHE A 320 12.92 -5.06 8.64
CA PHE A 320 13.20 -3.94 9.52
C PHE A 320 14.24 -4.34 10.58
N THR A 321 15.10 -3.40 10.93
CA THR A 321 16.03 -3.49 12.07
C THR A 321 16.05 -2.16 12.81
N ASP A 322 15.92 -2.19 14.14
CA ASP A 322 15.95 -1.01 15.02
C ASP A 322 17.35 -0.70 15.57
N THR A 323 18.37 -1.45 15.13
CA THR A 323 19.77 -1.24 15.51
C THR A 323 20.69 -1.14 14.29
N ASP A 324 21.92 -0.69 14.53
CA ASP A 324 22.91 -0.59 13.44
C ASP A 324 23.55 -1.92 13.06
N ASN A 325 23.37 -2.98 13.85
CA ASN A 325 24.06 -4.27 13.68
C ASN A 325 23.45 -5.20 12.60
N LEU A 326 22.50 -4.69 11.80
CA LEU A 326 21.88 -5.36 10.65
C LEU A 326 21.08 -6.62 10.99
N THR A 327 20.84 -6.91 12.27
CA THR A 327 20.05 -8.07 12.70
C THR A 327 18.58 -7.86 12.31
N PRO A 328 17.97 -8.77 11.52
CA PRO A 328 16.55 -8.68 11.20
C PRO A 328 15.69 -8.79 12.46
N ARG A 329 14.75 -7.86 12.62
CA ARG A 329 13.75 -7.88 13.70
C ARG A 329 12.40 -8.40 13.21
N ALA A 330 11.92 -7.86 12.09
CA ALA A 330 10.63 -8.22 11.51
C ALA A 330 10.64 -8.05 9.99
N ASP A 331 9.92 -8.90 9.27
CA ASP A 331 9.78 -8.76 7.82
C ASP A 331 8.66 -7.77 7.46
N VAL A 332 8.87 -7.03 6.38
CA VAL A 332 7.86 -6.15 5.80
C VAL A 332 6.78 -6.98 5.10
N PRO A 333 5.48 -6.82 5.45
CA PRO A 333 4.40 -7.54 4.81
C PRO A 333 4.31 -7.27 3.31
N GLY A 334 4.31 -8.33 2.50
CA GLY A 334 3.95 -8.30 1.08
C GLY A 334 4.90 -7.60 0.11
N ILE A 335 5.93 -6.88 0.59
CA ILE A 335 6.84 -6.08 -0.23
C ILE A 335 8.13 -6.85 -0.53
N PHE A 336 8.47 -6.93 -1.80
CA PHE A 336 9.64 -7.64 -2.31
C PHE A 336 10.56 -6.72 -3.11
N PHE A 337 11.84 -6.83 -2.80
CA PHE A 337 12.94 -6.15 -3.48
C PHE A 337 13.50 -7.04 -4.59
N ALA A 338 13.80 -6.44 -5.74
CA ALA A 338 14.42 -7.09 -6.89
C ALA A 338 15.90 -6.67 -6.99
N PRO A 339 16.85 -7.51 -6.55
CA PRO A 339 18.30 -7.25 -6.66
C PRO A 339 18.81 -7.52 -8.08
N HIS A 340 18.14 -6.91 -9.07
CA HIS A 340 18.45 -6.99 -10.48
C HIS A 340 18.61 -5.58 -11.09
N SER A 341 19.44 -5.44 -12.11
CA SER A 341 19.51 -4.22 -12.91
C SER A 341 18.57 -4.29 -14.13
N GLY A 342 18.16 -3.13 -14.65
CA GLY A 342 17.46 -3.03 -15.94
C GLY A 342 15.95 -3.28 -15.92
N LEU A 343 15.32 -3.39 -14.75
CA LEU A 343 13.87 -3.63 -14.66
C LEU A 343 13.01 -2.51 -15.24
N ALA A 344 13.50 -1.26 -15.22
CA ALA A 344 12.79 -0.10 -15.76
C ALA A 344 12.27 -0.29 -17.19
N SER A 345 13.01 -1.05 -18.01
CA SER A 345 12.68 -1.31 -19.42
C SER A 345 11.74 -2.50 -19.65
N ARG A 346 11.36 -3.22 -18.58
CA ARG A 346 10.66 -4.52 -18.66
C ARG A 346 9.27 -4.50 -18.05
N PHE A 347 8.97 -3.52 -17.22
CA PHE A 347 7.68 -3.38 -16.54
C PHE A 347 7.12 -1.98 -16.73
N SER A 348 5.80 -1.90 -16.71
CA SER A 348 5.03 -0.67 -16.58
C SER A 348 4.45 -0.55 -15.16
N PRO A 349 4.16 0.67 -14.68
CA PRO A 349 3.54 0.86 -13.37
C PRO A 349 2.19 0.14 -13.26
N GLY A 350 2.06 -0.75 -12.29
CA GLY A 350 0.83 -1.51 -12.04
C GLY A 350 0.73 -2.84 -12.79
N ASP A 351 1.75 -3.25 -13.55
CA ASP A 351 1.77 -4.58 -14.18
C ASP A 351 1.57 -5.67 -13.13
N LEU A 352 0.69 -6.61 -13.43
CA LEU A 352 0.42 -7.79 -12.60
C LEU A 352 1.16 -8.99 -13.19
N ILE A 353 1.96 -9.65 -12.36
CA ILE A 353 2.67 -10.87 -12.72
C ILE A 353 2.27 -12.04 -11.82
N ALA A 354 2.19 -13.23 -12.40
CA ALA A 354 2.00 -14.45 -11.64
C ALA A 354 3.29 -14.77 -10.87
N GLY A 355 3.16 -15.07 -9.58
CA GLY A 355 4.26 -15.58 -8.78
C GLY A 355 4.59 -17.03 -9.16
N GLU A 356 5.86 -17.38 -9.05
CA GLU A 356 6.40 -18.72 -9.27
C GLU A 356 7.18 -19.18 -8.03
N GLY A 357 7.52 -20.47 -7.97
CA GLY A 357 8.27 -21.06 -6.86
C GLY A 357 7.53 -20.87 -5.53
N ASP A 358 8.20 -20.27 -4.55
CA ASP A 358 7.62 -19.98 -3.22
C ASP A 358 6.45 -18.98 -3.26
N LEU A 359 6.27 -18.27 -4.39
CA LEU A 359 5.17 -17.35 -4.64
C LEU A 359 4.13 -17.94 -5.61
N ALA A 360 4.18 -19.24 -5.90
CA ALA A 360 3.19 -19.90 -6.76
C ALA A 360 1.75 -19.66 -6.24
N GLY A 361 0.87 -19.24 -7.15
CA GLY A 361 -0.52 -18.89 -6.82
C GLY A 361 -0.70 -17.49 -6.23
N ARG A 362 0.38 -16.71 -6.06
CA ARG A 362 0.31 -15.28 -5.74
C ARG A 362 0.27 -14.45 -7.02
N THR A 363 -0.28 -13.24 -6.92
CA THR A 363 -0.17 -12.21 -7.95
C THR A 363 0.60 -11.03 -7.41
N LEU A 364 1.69 -10.66 -8.06
CA LEU A 364 2.54 -9.54 -7.66
C LEU A 364 2.27 -8.34 -8.57
N MET A 365 2.18 -7.14 -7.98
CA MET A 365 2.12 -5.89 -8.72
C MET A 365 3.48 -5.23 -8.77
N ALA A 366 3.93 -4.84 -9.96
CA ALA A 366 5.12 -4.02 -10.17
C ALA A 366 4.82 -2.55 -9.84
N VAL A 367 5.53 -1.99 -8.85
CA VAL A 367 5.38 -0.59 -8.42
C VAL A 367 6.68 0.18 -8.70
N PRO A 368 6.61 1.33 -9.39
CA PRO A 368 7.82 2.03 -9.83
C PRO A 368 8.56 2.66 -8.66
N CYS A 369 9.89 2.60 -8.67
CA CYS A 369 10.75 3.26 -7.68
C CYS A 369 12.02 3.82 -8.31
N GLY A 370 12.80 4.56 -7.54
CA GLY A 370 14.07 5.12 -7.99
C GLY A 370 14.92 5.76 -6.89
N ASN A 371 16.15 6.09 -7.26
CA ASN A 371 17.12 6.74 -6.35
C ASN A 371 17.24 8.26 -6.61
N GLY A 372 16.55 8.77 -7.64
CA GLY A 372 16.59 10.18 -8.01
C GLY A 372 15.60 11.02 -7.21
N ASN A 373 15.99 12.25 -6.89
CA ASN A 373 15.04 13.25 -6.38
C ASN A 373 14.08 13.63 -7.52
N PHE A 374 12.77 13.39 -7.34
CA PHE A 374 11.72 13.77 -8.31
C PHE A 374 11.96 13.31 -9.75
N SER A 375 12.41 12.06 -9.92
CA SER A 375 12.68 11.54 -11.26
C SER A 375 11.38 11.38 -12.05
N ASP A 376 11.37 11.96 -13.25
CA ASP A 376 10.35 11.80 -14.28
C ASP A 376 10.39 10.43 -14.97
N VAL A 377 11.31 9.56 -14.56
CA VAL A 377 11.47 8.20 -15.07
C VAL A 377 11.59 7.24 -13.89
N ALA A 378 10.78 6.17 -13.90
CA ALA A 378 10.99 5.06 -12.99
C ALA A 378 12.30 4.36 -13.38
N THR A 379 13.25 4.27 -12.45
CA THR A 379 14.56 3.65 -12.72
C THR A 379 14.62 2.21 -12.24
N GLY A 380 13.64 1.75 -11.48
CA GLY A 380 13.46 0.37 -11.09
C GLY A 380 12.03 0.08 -10.63
N TYR A 381 11.81 -1.16 -10.20
CA TYR A 381 10.52 -1.65 -9.71
C TYR A 381 10.73 -2.52 -8.48
N TYR A 382 9.83 -2.40 -7.52
CA TYR A 382 9.62 -3.39 -6.47
C TYR A 382 8.27 -4.08 -6.68
N PHE A 383 8.06 -5.19 -5.98
CA PHE A 383 6.89 -6.02 -6.20
C PHE A 383 6.08 -6.17 -4.93
N VAL A 384 4.76 -6.09 -5.03
CA VAL A 384 3.86 -6.26 -3.89
C VAL A 384 2.91 -7.42 -4.14
N ASP A 385 2.86 -8.40 -3.24
CA ASP A 385 1.86 -9.47 -3.28
C ASP A 385 0.46 -8.90 -3.01
N THR A 386 -0.38 -8.91 -4.04
CA THR A 386 -1.75 -8.37 -4.01
C THR A 386 -2.79 -9.38 -3.53
N THR A 387 -2.37 -10.63 -3.30
CA THR A 387 -3.25 -11.75 -2.97
C THR A 387 -3.14 -12.18 -1.52
N GLY A 388 -1.94 -12.17 -0.95
CA GLY A 388 -1.69 -12.66 0.41
C GLY A 388 -2.13 -14.12 0.59
N PRO A 389 -2.25 -14.62 1.84
CA PRO A 389 -2.05 -13.85 3.07
C PRO A 389 -0.59 -13.44 3.27
N TRP A 390 -0.38 -12.29 3.89
CA TRP A 390 0.95 -11.86 4.33
C TRP A 390 1.33 -12.41 5.70
N ARG A 391 0.36 -12.94 6.47
CA ARG A 391 0.53 -13.48 7.82
C ARG A 391 -0.41 -14.63 8.12
#